data_AF-A0AAD9P034-F1
#
_entry.id   AF-A0AAD9P034-F1
#
_cell.length_a   1.000
_cell.length_b   1.000
_cell.length_c   1.000
_cell.angle_alpha   90.00
_cell.angle_beta   90.00
_cell.angle_gamma   90.00
#
_symmetry.space_group_name_H-M   'P 1'
#
loop_
_entity.id
_entity.type
_entity.pdbx_description
1 polymer ?
#
loop_
_entity_poly.entity_id
_entity_poly.type
_entity_poly.pdbx_seq_one_letter_code
_entity_poly.pdbx_strand_id
1 'polypeptide(L)'
;MAVLTVCSLLLVASSVLGATRHGISAKPHFYPYGPKTGDLMVERSDDGSANVKLSHPFPYFGTVRDEAWVGTNGVVSFIWDTMLLFAIPDAWECVIAPFAVDMDTTLNDGRVYYRQTTEPWILGRATRDVRSSFSGASRFAAKWVLIASYHMVTFAGGDKTSPVSDPVYGVRFNVDVSKNDSI
;
A
#
# COMPACT_ATOMS: atom_id res chain seq x y z
N MET A 1 -32.32 7.37 -12.85
CA MET A 1 -31.81 6.00 -12.70
C MET A 1 -30.40 6.15 -12.13
N ALA A 2 -30.27 5.99 -10.81
CA ALA A 2 -29.07 6.34 -10.07
C ALA A 2 -27.96 5.33 -10.38
N VAL A 3 -26.90 5.78 -11.06
CA VAL A 3 -25.66 5.04 -11.21
C VAL A 3 -24.93 5.15 -9.88
N LEU A 4 -25.19 4.19 -8.99
CA LEU A 4 -24.43 3.99 -7.76
C LEU A 4 -23.04 3.49 -8.14
N THR A 5 -22.12 4.43 -8.34
CA THR A 5 -20.69 4.17 -8.47
C THR A 5 -20.18 3.69 -7.11
N VAL A 6 -20.13 2.38 -6.91
CA VAL A 6 -19.57 1.78 -5.70
C VAL A 6 -18.04 1.85 -5.79
N CYS A 7 -17.47 2.99 -5.40
CA CYS A 7 -16.07 3.12 -5.02
C CYS A 7 -15.88 2.47 -3.64
N SER A 8 -15.82 1.14 -3.59
CA SER A 8 -15.41 0.43 -2.38
C SER A 8 -13.93 0.11 -2.45
N LEU A 9 -13.12 1.13 -2.17
CA LEU A 9 -11.73 0.95 -1.76
C LEU A 9 -11.77 0.58 -0.28
N LEU A 10 -11.60 -0.70 0.06
CA LEU A 10 -11.62 -1.14 1.47
C LEU A 10 -10.34 -1.87 1.86
N LEU A 11 -9.84 -1.50 3.01
CA LEU A 11 -8.59 -1.93 3.61
C LEU A 11 -8.89 -2.98 4.69
N VAL A 12 -8.12 -4.06 4.73
CA VAL A 12 -8.17 -5.03 5.83
C VAL A 12 -6.82 -5.00 6.55
N ALA A 13 -6.79 -4.33 7.71
CA ALA A 13 -5.73 -4.48 8.71
C ALA A 13 -6.22 -5.44 9.80
N SER A 14 -5.62 -6.62 9.89
CA SER A 14 -5.83 -7.51 11.04
C SER A 14 -4.81 -7.15 12.11
N SER A 15 -5.23 -6.46 13.17
CA SER A 15 -4.38 -6.13 14.31
C SER A 15 -4.09 -7.38 15.15
N VAL A 16 -2.81 -7.70 15.34
CA VAL A 16 -2.37 -8.52 16.48
C VAL A 16 -1.14 -7.86 17.09
N LEU A 17 -1.36 -7.20 18.24
CA LEU A 17 -0.33 -6.73 19.15
C LEU A 17 0.55 -7.91 19.57
N GLY A 18 1.86 -7.82 19.31
CA GLY A 18 2.81 -8.85 19.72
C GLY A 18 4.22 -8.46 19.30
N ALA A 19 4.92 -7.78 20.20
CA ALA A 19 6.32 -7.45 20.07
C ALA A 19 7.17 -8.73 20.10
N THR A 20 7.93 -8.99 19.04
CA THR A 20 9.09 -9.87 19.12
C THR A 20 10.25 -9.26 18.36
N ARG A 21 11.32 -8.94 19.11
CA ARG A 21 12.63 -8.65 18.57
C ARG A 21 13.16 -9.95 17.98
N HIS A 22 13.41 -9.99 16.67
CA HIS A 22 14.46 -10.73 15.96
C HIS A 22 14.08 -10.71 14.47
N GLY A 23 14.98 -10.17 13.64
CA GLY A 23 14.81 -10.14 12.19
C GLY A 23 14.60 -11.54 11.63
N ILE A 24 13.78 -11.61 10.58
CA ILE A 24 13.24 -12.80 9.92
C ILE A 24 12.09 -13.45 10.71
N SER A 25 10.92 -12.82 10.62
CA SER A 25 9.65 -13.55 10.65
C SER A 25 8.66 -12.79 9.80
N ALA A 26 8.44 -13.27 8.57
CA ALA A 26 7.18 -12.97 7.92
C ALA A 26 6.11 -13.60 8.81
N LYS A 27 5.49 -12.80 9.69
CA LYS A 27 4.26 -13.23 10.36
C LYS A 27 3.36 -13.81 9.25
N PRO A 28 2.71 -14.97 9.43
CA PRO A 28 2.06 -15.72 8.35
C PRO A 28 1.04 -14.92 7.52
N HIS A 29 0.65 -13.72 7.97
CA HIS A 29 -0.30 -12.81 7.34
C HIS A 29 0.31 -11.74 6.41
N PHE A 30 1.63 -11.57 6.29
CA PHE A 30 2.23 -10.51 5.45
C PHE A 30 3.00 -11.00 4.23
N TYR A 31 3.10 -10.12 3.22
CA TYR A 31 4.01 -10.30 2.09
C TYR A 31 5.45 -10.03 2.56
N PRO A 32 6.44 -10.82 2.10
CA PRO A 32 7.85 -10.53 2.28
C PRO A 32 8.23 -9.19 1.69
N TYR A 33 9.06 -8.46 2.43
CA TYR A 33 9.48 -7.11 2.10
C TYR A 33 10.95 -6.88 2.49
N GLY A 34 11.49 -5.75 2.02
CA GLY A 34 12.83 -5.26 2.32
C GLY A 34 13.88 -5.58 1.25
N PRO A 35 15.15 -5.21 1.48
CA PRO A 35 16.18 -5.27 0.45
C PRO A 35 16.45 -6.69 -0.06
N LYS A 36 16.29 -7.70 0.82
CA LYS A 36 16.48 -9.12 0.46
C LYS A 36 15.40 -9.65 -0.50
N THR A 37 14.26 -8.97 -0.59
CA THR A 37 13.21 -9.30 -1.57
C THR A 37 13.32 -8.42 -2.82
N GLY A 38 14.31 -7.54 -2.91
CA GLY A 38 14.48 -6.62 -4.03
C GLY A 38 13.59 -5.38 -3.94
N ASP A 39 13.13 -5.03 -2.73
CA ASP A 39 12.36 -3.81 -2.54
C ASP A 39 13.27 -2.58 -2.64
N LEU A 40 12.75 -1.53 -3.27
CA LEU A 40 13.30 -0.18 -3.24
C LEU A 40 12.87 0.53 -1.95
N MET A 41 13.54 1.62 -1.60
CA MET A 41 13.26 2.39 -0.40
C MET A 41 12.85 3.81 -0.79
N VAL A 42 11.83 4.35 -0.13
CA VAL A 42 11.57 5.80 -0.14
C VAL A 42 12.69 6.47 0.64
N GLU A 43 13.18 7.61 0.17
CA GLU A 43 14.20 8.37 0.90
C GLU A 43 13.69 8.73 2.30
N ARG A 44 14.58 8.65 3.30
CA ARG A 44 14.19 8.95 4.68
C ARG A 44 13.94 10.44 4.82
N SER A 45 12.71 10.78 5.18
CA SER A 45 12.22 12.13 5.41
C SER A 45 11.10 12.11 6.45
N ASP A 46 10.75 13.29 6.95
CA ASP A 46 9.51 13.54 7.69
C ASP A 46 8.35 13.42 6.69
N ASP A 47 8.25 14.39 5.78
CA ASP A 47 7.40 14.30 4.60
C ASP A 47 8.21 13.89 3.37
N GLY A 48 7.87 12.75 2.78
CA GLY A 48 8.53 12.27 1.58
C GLY A 48 7.63 11.35 0.74
N SER A 49 8.01 11.19 -0.52
CA SER A 49 7.38 10.24 -1.43
C SER A 49 8.37 9.66 -2.42
N ALA A 50 8.03 8.51 -2.99
CA ALA A 50 8.70 7.96 -4.16
C ALA A 50 7.71 7.86 -5.33
N ASN A 51 8.07 8.41 -6.48
CA ASN A 51 7.37 8.14 -7.74
C ASN A 51 7.73 6.73 -8.22
N VAL A 52 6.70 5.95 -8.52
CA VAL A 52 6.81 4.57 -8.98
C VAL A 52 6.20 4.49 -10.37
N LYS A 53 7.05 4.32 -11.39
CA LYS A 53 6.56 4.02 -12.73
C LYS A 53 5.94 2.63 -12.76
N LEU A 54 4.65 2.54 -13.07
CA LEU A 54 3.94 1.26 -13.08
C LEU A 54 4.35 0.44 -14.29
N SER A 55 4.69 -0.81 -14.04
CA SER A 55 4.96 -1.83 -15.05
C SER A 55 3.68 -2.23 -15.81
N HIS A 56 2.53 -2.01 -15.20
CA HIS A 56 1.21 -2.32 -15.72
C HIS A 56 0.30 -1.11 -15.47
N PRO A 57 -0.28 -0.50 -16.52
CA PRO A 57 -1.23 0.59 -16.36
C PRO A 57 -2.39 0.20 -15.44
N PHE A 58 -2.78 1.10 -14.55
CA PHE A 58 -3.74 0.84 -13.48
C PHE A 58 -4.99 1.72 -13.64
N PRO A 59 -6.17 1.15 -13.89
CA PRO A 59 -7.42 1.90 -13.86
C PRO A 59 -7.72 2.41 -12.44
N TYR A 60 -7.77 3.73 -12.26
CA TYR A 60 -8.03 4.35 -10.96
C TYR A 60 -8.88 5.62 -11.13
N PHE A 61 -10.04 5.66 -10.46
CA PHE A 61 -11.02 6.76 -10.55
C PHE A 61 -11.40 7.12 -12.01
N GLY A 62 -11.67 6.10 -12.83
CA GLY A 62 -12.11 6.28 -14.23
C GLY A 62 -11.00 6.62 -15.23
N THR A 63 -9.76 6.79 -14.77
CA THR A 63 -8.60 7.11 -15.61
C THR A 63 -7.51 6.05 -15.46
N VAL A 64 -6.88 5.67 -16.56
CA VAL A 64 -5.71 4.78 -16.52
C VAL A 64 -4.49 5.57 -16.04
N ARG A 65 -3.78 5.03 -15.05
CA ARG A 65 -2.60 5.62 -14.42
C ARG A 65 -1.39 4.77 -14.71
N ASP A 66 -0.29 5.41 -15.09
CA ASP A 66 0.98 4.73 -15.35
C ASP A 66 1.99 4.93 -14.22
N GLU A 67 1.60 5.62 -13.15
CA GLU A 67 2.45 6.00 -12.04
C GLU A 67 1.69 5.89 -10.72
N ALA A 68 2.44 5.63 -9.64
CA ALA A 68 1.99 5.69 -8.27
C ALA A 68 2.99 6.48 -7.42
N TRP A 69 2.54 6.95 -6.27
CA TRP A 69 3.34 7.69 -5.29
C TRP A 69 3.23 6.99 -3.96
N VAL A 70 4.35 6.50 -3.42
CA VAL A 70 4.40 5.85 -2.10
C VAL A 70 4.96 6.86 -1.11
N GLY A 71 4.13 7.29 -0.16
CA GLY A 71 4.48 8.30 0.84
C GLY A 71 5.07 7.72 2.13
N THR A 72 5.80 8.54 2.88
CA THR A 72 6.27 8.21 4.24
C THR A 72 5.13 8.07 5.24
N ASN A 73 4.05 8.83 5.04
CA ASN A 73 2.91 8.98 5.95
C ASN A 73 1.83 7.89 5.82
N GLY A 74 2.19 6.68 5.36
CA GLY A 74 1.21 5.58 5.28
C GLY A 74 0.19 5.69 4.15
N VAL A 75 0.48 6.53 3.14
CA VAL A 75 -0.43 6.82 2.01
C VAL A 75 0.22 6.41 0.69
N VAL A 76 -0.59 5.89 -0.22
CA VAL A 76 -0.24 5.69 -1.62
C VAL A 76 -1.28 6.36 -2.50
N SER A 77 -0.82 7.04 -3.54
CA SER A 77 -1.67 7.73 -4.51
C SER A 77 -1.33 7.31 -5.93
N PHE A 78 -2.29 7.37 -6.84
CA PHE A 78 -2.06 7.18 -8.29
C PHE A 78 -2.31 8.46 -9.09
N ILE A 79 -2.59 9.58 -8.41
CA ILE A 79 -2.99 10.83 -9.04
C ILE A 79 -1.99 11.93 -8.69
N TRP A 80 -1.72 12.09 -7.39
CA TRP A 80 -0.92 13.18 -6.85
C TRP A 80 0.27 12.65 -6.06
N ASP A 81 1.34 13.43 -6.03
CA ASP A 81 2.40 13.24 -5.05
C ASP A 81 1.80 13.28 -3.63
N THR A 82 2.13 12.28 -2.82
CA THR A 82 1.61 12.16 -1.45
C THR A 82 2.04 13.33 -0.57
N MET A 83 3.16 14.00 -0.88
CA MET A 83 3.60 15.21 -0.19
C MET A 83 2.65 16.40 -0.38
N LEU A 84 1.84 16.40 -1.43
CA LEU A 84 0.95 17.51 -1.78
C LEU A 84 -0.50 17.31 -1.30
N LEU A 85 -0.82 16.18 -0.66
CA LEU A 85 -2.22 15.83 -0.34
C LEU A 85 -2.91 16.85 0.57
N PHE A 86 -2.19 17.44 1.52
CA PHE A 86 -2.76 18.47 2.39
C PHE A 86 -3.01 19.81 1.68
N ALA A 87 -2.34 20.05 0.55
CA ALA A 87 -2.45 21.29 -0.20
C ALA A 87 -3.51 21.23 -1.32
N ILE A 88 -4.01 20.04 -1.66
CA ILE A 88 -4.93 19.82 -2.77
C ILE A 88 -6.32 19.46 -2.22
N PRO A 89 -7.36 20.28 -2.48
CA PRO A 89 -8.73 19.95 -2.12
C PRO A 89 -9.16 18.59 -2.68
N ASP A 90 -9.89 17.82 -1.88
CA ASP A 90 -10.45 16.50 -2.22
C ASP A 90 -9.42 15.42 -2.60
N ALA A 91 -8.11 15.71 -2.48
CA ALA A 91 -7.07 14.76 -2.86
C ALA A 91 -7.12 13.47 -2.04
N TRP A 92 -7.56 13.58 -0.79
CA TRP A 92 -7.72 12.45 0.14
C TRP A 92 -8.81 11.47 -0.26
N GLU A 93 -9.73 11.83 -1.16
CA GLU A 93 -10.75 10.91 -1.65
C GLU A 93 -10.20 9.87 -2.63
N CYS A 94 -9.07 10.19 -3.29
CA CYS A 94 -8.45 9.33 -4.30
C CYS A 94 -7.09 8.79 -3.85
N VAL A 95 -6.94 8.44 -2.57
CA VAL A 95 -5.75 7.78 -2.06
C VAL A 95 -6.05 6.44 -1.39
N ILE A 96 -5.02 5.63 -1.27
CA ILE A 96 -5.01 4.41 -0.46
C ILE A 96 -4.21 4.70 0.80
N ALA A 97 -4.93 4.85 1.90
CA ALA A 97 -4.40 5.39 3.16
C ALA A 97 -4.65 4.45 4.35
N PRO A 98 -4.05 3.24 4.36
CA PRO A 98 -4.25 2.31 5.47
C PRO A 98 -3.67 2.79 6.80
N PHE A 99 -2.66 3.66 6.75
CA PHE A 99 -1.99 4.20 7.95
C PHE A 99 -1.73 5.69 7.80
N ALA A 100 -2.67 6.47 7.25
CA ALA A 100 -2.52 7.92 7.15
C ALA A 100 -2.28 8.54 8.52
N VAL A 101 -1.01 8.78 8.83
CA VAL A 101 -0.50 9.32 10.08
C VAL A 101 0.75 10.11 9.72
N ASP A 102 0.95 11.21 10.42
CA ASP A 102 2.17 12.01 10.35
C ASP A 102 3.35 11.19 10.89
N MET A 103 4.21 10.68 10.00
CA MET A 103 5.26 9.71 10.29
C MET A 103 6.63 10.26 9.93
N ASP A 104 7.57 10.17 10.87
CA ASP A 104 8.95 10.58 10.63
C ASP A 104 9.84 9.35 10.47
N THR A 105 10.31 9.14 9.24
CA THR A 105 11.21 8.02 8.92
C THR A 105 12.67 8.33 9.24
N THR A 106 13.05 9.57 9.55
CA THR A 106 14.39 9.96 10.00
C THR A 106 14.65 9.53 11.45
N LEU A 107 13.58 9.35 12.23
CA LEU A 107 13.62 8.78 13.56
C LEU A 107 13.80 7.26 13.51
N ASN A 108 14.39 6.71 14.57
CA ASN A 108 14.65 5.28 14.70
C ASN A 108 15.40 4.70 13.48
N ASP A 109 15.13 3.44 13.16
CA ASP A 109 15.59 2.76 11.96
C ASP A 109 14.47 2.69 10.91
N GLY A 110 13.64 3.76 10.89
CA GLY A 110 12.44 3.89 10.08
C GLY A 110 12.71 3.79 8.59
N ARG A 111 11.99 2.91 7.91
CA ARG A 111 12.11 2.67 6.48
C ARG A 111 10.76 2.39 5.84
N VAL A 112 10.55 2.98 4.67
CA VAL A 112 9.42 2.65 3.80
C VAL A 112 9.95 1.95 2.57
N TYR A 113 9.53 0.70 2.39
CA TYR A 113 9.93 -0.14 1.27
C TYR A 113 8.80 -0.29 0.28
N TYR A 114 9.14 -0.39 -1.01
CA TYR A 114 8.16 -0.69 -2.04
C TYR A 114 8.71 -1.58 -3.15
N ARG A 115 7.83 -2.37 -3.77
CA ARG A 115 8.16 -3.23 -4.92
C ARG A 115 6.94 -3.53 -5.77
N GLN A 116 7.11 -3.55 -7.08
CA GLN A 116 6.16 -4.17 -7.99
C GLN A 116 6.58 -5.61 -8.27
N THR A 117 5.62 -6.54 -8.28
CA THR A 117 5.92 -7.95 -8.51
C THR A 117 4.80 -8.66 -9.27
N THR A 118 5.21 -9.64 -10.06
CA THR A 118 4.35 -10.59 -10.78
C THR A 118 4.65 -12.03 -10.35
N GLU A 119 5.34 -12.22 -9.22
CA GLU A 119 5.68 -13.55 -8.70
C GLU A 119 4.41 -14.39 -8.49
N PRO A 120 4.28 -15.58 -9.12
CA PRO A 120 3.02 -16.33 -9.15
C PRO A 120 2.44 -16.66 -7.76
N TRP A 121 3.30 -16.92 -6.78
CA TRP A 121 2.86 -17.23 -5.43
C TRP A 121 2.31 -15.98 -4.70
N ILE A 122 2.87 -14.80 -4.97
CA ILE A 122 2.36 -13.50 -4.49
C ILE A 122 1.02 -13.20 -5.14
N LEU A 123 0.91 -13.38 -6.46
CA LEU A 123 -0.35 -13.17 -7.19
C LEU A 123 -1.46 -14.12 -6.71
N GLY A 124 -1.13 -15.39 -6.51
CA GLY A 124 -2.07 -16.39 -5.99
C GLY A 124 -2.54 -16.06 -4.58
N ARG A 125 -1.65 -15.54 -3.73
CA ARG A 125 -2.00 -15.04 -2.39
C ARG A 125 -2.89 -13.80 -2.47
N ALA A 126 -2.51 -12.78 -3.24
CA ALA A 126 -3.28 -11.55 -3.41
C ALA A 126 -4.68 -11.81 -3.95
N THR A 127 -4.80 -12.74 -4.89
CA THR A 127 -6.08 -13.20 -5.42
C THR A 127 -6.97 -13.79 -4.33
N ARG A 128 -6.44 -14.68 -3.47
CA ARG A 128 -7.21 -15.25 -2.35
C ARG A 128 -7.57 -14.18 -1.32
N ASP A 129 -6.62 -13.33 -0.97
CA ASP A 129 -6.82 -12.27 0.02
C ASP A 129 -8.00 -11.37 -0.39
N VAL A 130 -8.04 -10.90 -1.65
CA VAL A 130 -9.14 -10.08 -2.16
C VAL A 130 -10.46 -10.87 -2.23
N ARG A 131 -10.46 -12.07 -2.81
CA ARG A 131 -11.69 -12.89 -2.91
C ARG A 131 -12.31 -13.20 -1.54
N SER A 132 -11.47 -13.43 -0.53
CA SER A 132 -11.93 -13.69 0.84
C SER A 132 -12.44 -12.44 1.56
N SER A 133 -11.99 -11.26 1.15
CA SER A 133 -12.33 -9.99 1.80
C SER A 133 -13.56 -9.31 1.18
N PHE A 134 -13.89 -9.64 -0.09
CA PHE A 134 -14.95 -8.98 -0.84
C PHE A 134 -15.88 -9.99 -1.51
N SER A 135 -17.13 -10.02 -1.07
CA SER A 135 -18.18 -10.91 -1.60
C SER A 135 -18.42 -10.74 -3.11
N GLY A 136 -18.20 -9.54 -3.66
CA GLY A 136 -18.32 -9.24 -5.10
C GLY A 136 -17.10 -9.60 -5.94
N ALA A 137 -15.97 -9.99 -5.34
CA ALA A 137 -14.70 -10.17 -6.05
C ALA A 137 -14.40 -11.63 -6.43
N SER A 138 -15.39 -12.52 -6.46
CA SER A 138 -15.17 -13.97 -6.71
C SER A 138 -14.41 -14.28 -8.01
N ARG A 139 -14.53 -13.42 -9.03
CA ARG A 139 -13.82 -13.54 -10.31
C ARG A 139 -12.49 -12.80 -10.38
N PHE A 140 -12.12 -12.04 -9.35
CA PHE A 140 -10.87 -11.29 -9.34
C PHE A 140 -9.66 -12.21 -9.52
N ALA A 141 -8.66 -11.76 -10.28
CA ALA A 141 -7.35 -12.38 -10.36
C ALA A 141 -6.27 -11.29 -10.42
N ALA A 142 -5.33 -11.33 -9.48
CA ALA A 142 -4.21 -10.38 -9.47
C ALA A 142 -3.30 -10.63 -10.69
N LYS A 143 -2.97 -9.58 -11.44
CA LYS A 143 -2.04 -9.63 -12.58
C LYS A 143 -0.64 -9.14 -12.22
N TRP A 144 -0.58 -8.25 -11.24
CA TRP A 144 0.63 -7.70 -10.65
C TRP A 144 0.27 -7.22 -9.23
N VAL A 145 1.25 -6.89 -8.39
CA VAL A 145 1.03 -6.33 -7.06
C VAL A 145 2.08 -5.25 -6.80
N LEU A 146 1.65 -4.08 -6.33
CA LEU A 146 2.53 -3.12 -5.65
C LEU A 146 2.48 -3.43 -4.15
N ILE A 147 3.63 -3.70 -3.55
CA ILE A 147 3.77 -3.90 -2.11
C ILE A 147 4.42 -2.63 -1.56
N ALA A 148 3.81 -2.02 -0.55
CA ALA A 148 4.43 -0.94 0.23
C ALA A 148 4.41 -1.33 1.72
N SER A 149 5.55 -1.18 2.41
CA SER A 149 5.75 -1.66 3.78
C SER A 149 6.46 -0.61 4.64
N TYR A 150 5.95 -0.38 5.85
CA TYR A 150 6.46 0.61 6.79
C TYR A 150 7.12 -0.12 7.97
N HIS A 151 8.45 -0.06 8.04
CA HIS A 151 9.25 -0.80 9.01
C HIS A 151 9.90 0.15 10.00
N MET A 152 9.64 -0.05 11.30
CA MET A 152 10.26 0.70 12.39
C MET A 152 10.03 2.23 12.30
N VAL A 153 8.96 2.66 11.62
CA VAL A 153 8.60 4.08 11.45
C VAL A 153 7.81 4.55 12.67
N THR A 154 8.10 5.74 13.19
CA THR A 154 7.36 6.32 14.32
C THR A 154 6.60 7.56 13.86
N PHE A 155 5.62 7.99 14.66
CA PHE A 155 4.92 9.26 14.44
C PHE A 155 5.88 10.46 14.61
N ALA A 156 5.60 11.55 13.92
CA ALA A 156 6.34 12.80 14.03
C ALA A 156 6.35 13.34 15.46
N GLY A 157 7.51 13.81 15.93
CA GLY A 157 7.72 14.21 17.33
C GLY A 157 7.95 13.05 18.30
N GLY A 158 8.02 11.81 17.81
CA GLY A 158 8.49 10.67 18.57
C GLY A 158 10.01 10.68 18.80
N ASP A 159 10.53 9.59 19.36
CA ASP A 159 11.94 9.39 19.66
C ASP A 159 12.36 7.91 19.64
N LYS A 160 13.56 7.60 20.13
CA LYS A 160 14.12 6.24 20.16
C LYS A 160 13.38 5.26 21.08
N THR A 161 12.49 5.77 21.93
CA THR A 161 11.69 4.99 22.88
C THR A 161 10.23 4.89 22.46
N SER A 162 9.83 5.66 21.45
CA SER A 162 8.48 5.70 20.94
C SER A 162 8.09 4.38 20.28
N PRO A 163 6.81 3.97 20.38
CA PRO A 163 6.30 2.84 19.63
C PRO A 163 6.57 3.04 18.14
N VAL A 164 7.19 2.04 17.53
CA VAL A 164 7.45 2.03 16.10
C VAL A 164 6.44 1.13 15.40
N SER A 165 6.26 1.35 14.10
CA SER A 165 5.57 0.42 13.24
C SER A 165 6.28 -0.93 13.35
N ASP A 166 5.59 -1.91 13.93
CA ASP A 166 5.85 -3.31 13.63
C ASP A 166 5.71 -3.43 12.10
N PRO A 167 6.50 -4.26 11.38
CA PRO A 167 6.50 -4.26 9.93
C PRO A 167 5.18 -4.79 9.40
N VAL A 168 4.27 -3.86 9.21
CA VAL A 168 2.90 -4.10 8.87
C VAL A 168 2.44 -2.82 8.16
N TYR A 169 1.74 -2.79 7.04
CA TYR A 169 0.96 -3.81 6.36
C TYR A 169 1.14 -3.55 4.85
N GLY A 170 1.37 -4.60 4.07
CA GLY A 170 1.43 -4.48 2.61
C GLY A 170 0.18 -3.77 2.11
N VAL A 171 0.32 -2.56 1.57
CA VAL A 171 -0.78 -1.90 0.88
C VAL A 171 -1.19 -2.80 -0.28
N ARG A 172 -2.40 -3.36 -0.20
CA ARG A 172 -2.90 -4.35 -1.16
C ARG A 172 -3.47 -3.61 -2.35
N PHE A 173 -2.77 -3.64 -3.49
CA PHE A 173 -3.39 -3.30 -4.76
C PHE A 173 -3.59 -4.56 -5.58
N ASN A 174 -4.84 -4.91 -5.85
CA ASN A 174 -5.37 -4.93 -7.21
C ASN A 174 -6.86 -5.29 -7.20
N VAL A 175 -7.67 -4.67 -8.07
CA VAL A 175 -8.75 -5.32 -8.84
C VAL A 175 -8.96 -4.58 -10.16
N ASP A 176 -8.42 -5.14 -11.24
CA ASP A 176 -9.02 -5.04 -12.56
C ASP A 176 -10.44 -5.62 -12.47
N VAL A 177 -11.44 -4.75 -12.63
CA VAL A 177 -12.79 -5.18 -12.99
C VAL A 177 -12.77 -5.29 -14.50
N SER A 178 -12.08 -6.30 -15.03
CA SER A 178 -12.33 -6.71 -16.40
C SER A 178 -13.75 -7.24 -16.38
N LYS A 179 -14.71 -6.38 -16.71
CA LYS A 179 -15.83 -6.82 -17.52
C LYS A 179 -15.17 -7.45 -18.74
N ASN A 180 -14.99 -8.77 -18.72
CA ASN A 180 -14.90 -9.48 -19.99
C ASN A 180 -16.28 -9.29 -20.63
N ASP A 181 -16.26 -8.68 -21.80
CA ASP A 181 -17.36 -8.08 -22.54
C ASP A 181 -18.57 -8.99 -22.74
N SER A 182 -19.78 -8.42 -22.74
CA SER A 182 -20.76 -8.56 -23.85
C SER A 182 -21.97 -7.60 -23.71
N ILE A 183 -22.24 -6.91 -24.83
CA ILE A 183 -23.32 -5.96 -25.21
C ILE A 183 -23.13 -4.50 -24.79
#